data_AF-A0A7V2NR78-F1
#
_entry.id   AF-A0A7V2NR78-F1
#
_cell.length_a   1.000
_cell.length_b   1.000
_cell.length_c   1.000
_cell.angle_alpha   90.00
_cell.angle_beta   90.00
_cell.angle_gamma   90.00
#
_symmetry.space_group_name_H-M   'P 1'
#
loop_
_entity.id
_entity.type
_entity.pdbx_description
1 polymer ?
#
loop_
_entity_poly.entity_id
_entity_poly.type
_entity_poly.pdbx_seq_one_letter_code
_entity_poly.pdbx_strand_id
1 'polypeptide(L)' 'GHCRYEGGNLKGANRIYLLKRALKEFGVNPDRIREVGIAGAQGLIFQRAAEKFTADIRALGPSPVMSNA' A
#
# COMPACT_ATOMS: atom_id res chain seq x y z
N GLY A 1 -0.51 9.95 14.50
CA GLY A 1 -0.50 11.18 13.68
C GLY A 1 -1.81 11.90 13.78
N HIS A 2 -2.85 11.44 13.08
CA HIS A 2 -4.25 11.87 13.23
C HIS A 2 -5.19 10.66 13.37
N CYS A 3 -4.66 9.55 13.90
CA CYS A 3 -5.47 8.36 14.11
C CYS A 3 -6.50 8.66 15.20
N ARG A 4 -7.78 8.33 14.96
CA ARG A 4 -8.82 8.38 15.99
C ARG A 4 -8.48 7.51 17.20
N TYR A 5 -7.69 6.46 16.98
CA TYR A 5 -7.21 5.52 18.00
C TYR A 5 -5.72 5.76 18.32
N GLU A 6 -5.30 7.02 18.25
CA GLU A 6 -3.98 7.53 18.65
C GLU A 6 -2.79 6.95 17.86
N GLY A 7 -2.37 5.74 18.21
CA GLY A 7 -1.18 5.07 17.69
C GLY A 7 -1.45 3.96 16.68
N GLY A 8 -2.72 3.68 16.35
CA GLY A 8 -3.07 2.61 15.41
C GLY A 8 -2.39 2.76 14.04
N ASN A 9 -2.29 3.99 13.53
CA ASN A 9 -1.62 4.27 12.27
C ASN A 9 -0.09 4.02 12.35
N LEU A 10 0.56 4.32 13.48
CA LEU A 10 1.99 4.07 13.67
C LEU A 10 2.30 2.56 13.67
N LYS A 11 1.45 1.77 14.35
CA LYS A 11 1.55 0.30 14.31
C LYS A 11 1.31 -0.22 12.89
N GLY A 12 0.38 0.38 12.15
CA GLY A 12 0.14 0.09 10.73
C GLY A 12 1.37 0.32 9.86
N ALA A 13 1.98 1.50 9.95
CA ALA A 13 3.18 1.85 9.19
C ALA A 13 4.35 0.89 9.47
N ASN A 14 4.57 0.53 10.73
CA ASN A 14 5.60 -0.46 11.10
C ASN A 14 5.33 -1.84 10.47
N ARG A 15 4.07 -2.28 10.41
CA ARG A 15 3.70 -3.54 9.75
C ARG A 15 3.92 -3.47 8.23
N ILE A 16 3.58 -2.35 7.59
CA ILE A 16 3.83 -2.14 6.15
C ILE A 16 5.33 -2.15 5.86
N TYR A 17 6.15 -1.53 6.70
CA TYR A 17 7.61 -1.57 6.58
C TYR A 17 8.14 -3.01 6.60
N LEU A 18 7.73 -3.81 7.59
CA LEU A 18 8.12 -5.22 7.67
C LEU A 18 7.58 -6.04 6.49
N LEU A 19 6.34 -5.80 6.07
CA LEU A 19 5.73 -6.49 4.95
C LEU A 19 6.47 -6.22 3.64
N LYS A 20 6.90 -4.98 3.38
CA LYS A 20 7.72 -4.68 2.19
C LYS A 20 9.04 -5.45 2.17
N ARG A 21 9.67 -5.63 3.33
CA ARG A 21 10.88 -6.46 3.45
C ARG A 21 10.57 -7.93 3.14
N ALA A 22 9.51 -8.47 3.74
CA ALA A 22 9.08 -9.84 3.48
C ALA A 22 8.75 -10.06 2.00
N LEU A 23 7.96 -9.18 1.37
CA LEU A 23 7.63 -9.27 -0.06
C LEU A 23 8.89 -9.37 -0.92
N LYS A 24 9.89 -8.54 -0.65
CA LYS A 24 11.18 -8.57 -1.35
C LYS A 24 11.88 -9.93 -1.19
N GLU A 25 11.87 -10.52 0.00
CA GLU A 25 12.44 -11.85 0.28
C GLU A 25 11.69 -12.97 -0.47
N PHE A 26 10.36 -12.83 -0.63
CA PHE A 26 9.54 -13.76 -1.41
C PHE A 26 9.55 -13.49 -2.92
N GLY A 27 10.42 -12.59 -3.43
CA GLY A 27 10.50 -12.27 -4.85
C GLY A 27 9.33 -11.44 -5.39
N VAL A 28 8.53 -10.84 -4.51
CA VAL A 28 7.44 -9.94 -4.87
C VAL A 28 7.94 -8.49 -4.80
N ASN A 29 7.74 -7.72 -5.86
CA ASN A 29 8.14 -6.31 -5.86
C ASN A 29 7.42 -5.54 -4.72
N PRO A 30 8.15 -4.91 -3.77
CA PRO A 30 7.55 -4.22 -2.61
C PRO A 30 6.72 -2.99 -2.98
N ASP A 31 6.83 -2.47 -4.20
CA ASP A 31 5.98 -1.39 -4.70
C ASP A 31 4.56 -1.88 -5.04
N ARG A 32 4.31 -3.20 -4.98
CA ARG A 32 2.96 -3.77 -5.04
C ARG A 32 2.11 -3.46 -3.80
N ILE A 33 2.67 -2.81 -2.77
CA ILE A 33 1.94 -2.30 -1.62
C ILE A 33 2.31 -0.85 -1.32
N ARG A 34 1.31 -0.02 -1.02
CA ARG A 34 1.48 1.39 -0.67
C ARG A 34 0.55 1.78 0.48
N GLU A 35 1.11 2.38 1.51
CA GLU A 35 0.34 3.06 2.55
C GLU A 35 0.15 4.53 2.14
N VAL A 36 -1.06 5.06 2.32
CA VAL A 36 -1.38 6.47 2.11
C VAL A 36 -2.27 6.94 3.26
N GLY A 37 -1.89 8.03 3.91
CA GLY A 37 -2.71 8.68 4.93
C GLY A 37 -3.70 9.63 4.28
N ILE A 38 -5.01 9.42 4.51
CA ILE A 38 -6.10 10.21 3.91
C ILE A 38 -7.14 10.49 4.99
N ALA A 39 -7.45 11.77 5.22
CA ALA A 39 -8.53 12.19 6.10
C ALA A 39 -9.89 12.14 5.37
N GLY A 40 -10.99 12.07 6.13
CA GLY A 40 -12.34 11.86 5.57
C GLY A 40 -12.79 12.90 4.54
N ALA A 41 -12.30 14.14 4.61
CA ALA A 41 -12.63 15.20 3.65
C ALA A 41 -11.72 15.23 2.40
N GLN A 42 -10.69 14.38 2.31
CA GLN A 42 -9.65 14.46 1.28
C GLN A 42 -9.94 13.59 0.05
N GLY A 43 -11.17 13.68 -0.50
CA GLY A 43 -11.60 12.86 -1.64
C GLY A 43 -10.71 12.99 -2.89
N LEU A 44 -10.28 14.20 -3.23
CA LEU A 44 -9.40 14.44 -4.38
C LEU A 44 -8.00 13.81 -4.20
N ILE A 45 -7.49 13.78 -2.96
CA ILE A 45 -6.21 13.14 -2.65
C ILE A 45 -6.36 11.62 -2.79
N PHE A 46 -7.47 11.05 -2.33
CA PHE A 46 -7.79 9.64 -2.54
C PHE A 46 -7.83 9.28 -4.02
N GLN A 47 -8.58 10.04 -4.83
CA GLN A 47 -8.69 9.79 -6.27
C GLN A 47 -7.30 9.74 -6.92
N ARG A 48 -6.48 10.77 -6.73
CA ARG A 48 -5.14 10.86 -7.31
C ARG A 48 -4.22 9.73 -6.84
N ALA A 49 -4.29 9.37 -5.56
CA ALA A 49 -3.51 8.27 -5.01
C ALA A 49 -3.90 6.92 -5.63
N ALA A 50 -5.21 6.68 -5.80
CA ALA A 50 -5.75 5.46 -6.40
C ALA A 50 -5.41 5.36 -7.89
N GLU A 51 -5.57 6.45 -8.66
CA GLU A 51 -5.20 6.52 -10.07
C GLU A 51 -3.70 6.24 -10.27
N LYS A 52 -2.84 6.93 -9.51
CA LYS A 52 -1.40 6.73 -9.59
C LYS A 52 -1.00 5.30 -9.19
N PHE A 53 -1.53 4.79 -8.09
CA PHE A 53 -1.20 3.43 -7.65
C PHE A 53 -1.65 2.39 -8.70
N THR A 54 -2.82 2.59 -9.31
CA THR A 54 -3.32 1.72 -10.39
C THR A 54 -2.38 1.74 -11.60
N ALA A 55 -1.93 2.92 -12.02
CA ALA A 55 -0.97 3.06 -13.12
C ALA A 55 0.37 2.36 -12.79
N ASP A 56 0.89 2.56 -11.57
CA ASP A 56 2.14 1.94 -11.10
C ASP A 56 2.01 0.41 -11.10
N ILE A 57 0.90 -0.16 -10.58
CA ILE A 57 0.67 -1.62 -10.57
C ILE A 57 0.53 -2.18 -11.99
N ARG A 58 -0.16 -1.49 -12.90
CA ARG A 58 -0.27 -1.90 -14.30
C ARG A 58 1.10 -1.95 -14.97
N ALA A 59 1.98 -0.99 -14.69
CA ALA A 59 3.34 -0.97 -15.22
C ALA A 59 4.21 -2.12 -14.67
N LEU A 60 3.96 -2.57 -13.44
CA LEU A 60 4.62 -3.76 -12.87
C LEU A 60 4.13 -5.09 -13.47
N GLY A 61 3.03 -5.08 -14.24
CA GLY A 61 2.43 -6.27 -14.82
C GLY A 61 1.78 -7.22 -13.79
N PRO A 62 1.36 -8.41 -14.24
CA PRO A 62 0.68 -9.41 -13.42
C PRO A 62 1.43 -9.76 -12.13
N SER A 63 0.70 -10.14 -11.09
CA SER A 63 1.29 -10.60 -9.83
C SER A 63 2.14 -11.85 -10.06
N PRO A 64 3.34 -11.95 -9.47
CA PRO A 64 4.14 -13.18 -9.49
C PRO A 64 3.56 -14.29 -8.60
N VAL A 65 2.64 -13.93 -7.69
CA VAL A 65 1.89 -14.90 -6.89
C VAL A 65 0.71 -15.35 -7.73
N MET A 66 0.78 -16.57 -8.27
CA MET A 66 -0.32 -17.15 -9.01
C MET A 66 -1.51 -17.40 -8.09
N SER A 67 -2.70 -17.00 -8.53
CA SER A 67 -3.94 -17.46 -7.94
C SER A 67 -4.22 -18.85 -8.48
N ASN A 68 -4.25 -19.87 -7.62
CA ASN A 68 -4.92 -21.13 -7.93
C ASN A 68 -6.43 -20.84 -7.86
N ALA A 69 -6.97 -20.20 -8.91
CA ALA A 69 -8.40 -20.10 -9.15
C ALA A 69 -8.77 -21.05 -10.28
#